data_AF-A0A2V6DF07-F1
#
_entry.id   AF-A0A2V6DF07-F1
#
_cell.length_a   1.000
_cell.length_b   1.000
_cell.length_c   1.000
_cell.angle_alpha   90.00
_cell.angle_beta   90.00
_cell.angle_gamma   90.00
#
_symmetry.space_group_name_H-M   'P 1'
#
loop_
_entity.id
_entity.type
_entity.pdbx_description
1 polymer ?
#
loop_
_entity_poly.entity_id
_entity_poly.type
_entity_poly.pdbx_seq_one_letter_code
_entity_poly.pdbx_strand_id
1 'polypeptide(L)'
;MTTFIKISSLIFAFLVTITLPIATGTPEQEKAFTDKYKTAFEGKDTAALESFLYTQGADPAIVGFYKMMQSAEAGEKISSIELVKFA
;
A
#
# COMPACT_ATOMS: atom_id res chain seq x y z
N MET A 1 -7.62 41.15 -4.67
CA MET A 1 -8.84 40.30 -4.62
C MET A 1 -8.57 38.85 -5.02
N THR A 2 -7.91 38.60 -6.16
CA THR A 2 -7.57 37.25 -6.66
C THR A 2 -6.66 36.42 -5.74
N THR A 3 -5.66 37.03 -5.09
CA THR A 3 -4.74 36.33 -4.17
C THR A 3 -5.43 35.84 -2.89
N PHE A 4 -6.31 36.67 -2.32
CA PHE A 4 -7.10 36.32 -1.13
C PHE A 4 -8.08 35.17 -1.42
N ILE A 5 -8.73 35.18 -2.60
CA ILE A 5 -9.63 34.11 -3.05
C ILE A 5 -8.85 32.80 -3.23
N LYS A 6 -7.64 32.84 -3.78
CA LYS A 6 -6.77 31.66 -3.93
C LYS A 6 -6.34 31.07 -2.58
N ILE A 7 -5.92 31.91 -1.64
CA ILE A 7 -5.50 31.47 -0.30
C ILE A 7 -6.69 30.88 0.46
N SER A 8 -7.85 31.54 0.41
CA SER A 8 -9.07 31.04 1.07
C SER A 8 -9.54 29.71 0.47
N SER A 9 -9.48 29.56 -0.85
CA SER A 9 -9.79 28.29 -1.53
C SER A 9 -8.81 27.17 -1.17
N LEU A 10 -7.53 27.46 -1.02
CA LEU A 10 -6.50 26.48 -0.63
C LEU A 10 -6.69 26.01 0.81
N ILE A 11 -6.98 26.94 1.74
CA ILE A 11 -7.26 26.61 3.15
C ILE A 11 -8.54 25.78 3.25
N PHE A 12 -9.57 26.11 2.48
CA PHE A 12 -10.81 25.35 2.46
C PHE A 12 -10.60 23.93 1.92
N ALA A 13 -9.85 23.78 0.81
CA ALA A 13 -9.52 22.47 0.26
C ALA A 13 -8.70 21.63 1.26
N PHE A 14 -7.73 22.25 1.94
CA PHE A 14 -6.94 21.57 2.98
C PHE A 14 -7.84 21.10 4.13
N LEU A 15 -8.68 21.97 4.67
CA LEU A 15 -9.64 21.64 5.75
C LEU A 15 -10.60 20.49 5.39
N VAL A 16 -11.04 20.41 4.13
CA VAL A 16 -11.89 19.31 3.65
C VAL A 16 -11.13 17.98 3.60
N THR A 17 -9.84 17.98 3.26
CA THR A 17 -9.05 16.74 3.20
C THR A 17 -8.74 16.15 4.58
N ILE A 18 -8.63 16.97 5.62
CA ILE A 18 -8.34 16.51 7.00
C ILE A 18 -9.55 15.89 7.70
N THR A 19 -10.77 16.17 7.23
CA THR A 19 -12.00 15.62 7.80
C THR A 19 -12.45 14.33 7.13
N LEU A 20 -11.77 13.91 6.06
CA LEU A 20 -12.06 12.64 5.42
C LEU A 20 -11.68 11.50 6.38
N PRO A 21 -12.64 10.62 6.75
CA PRO A 21 -12.31 9.47 7.57
C PRO A 21 -11.31 8.60 6.82
N ILE A 22 -10.26 8.15 7.51
CA ILE A 22 -9.36 7.14 7.00
C ILE A 22 -10.16 5.84 6.98
N ALA A 23 -10.73 5.50 5.83
CA ALA A 23 -11.48 4.26 5.68
C ALA A 23 -10.50 3.08 5.73
N THR A 24 -10.70 2.19 6.71
CA THR A 24 -10.05 0.88 6.71
C THR A 24 -10.59 0.05 5.56
N GLY A 25 -9.80 -0.94 5.10
CA GLY A 25 -10.33 -1.94 4.17
C GLY A 25 -11.54 -2.65 4.79
N THR A 26 -12.52 -3.02 3.97
CA THR A 26 -13.55 -3.96 4.41
C THR A 26 -12.94 -5.37 4.56
N PRO A 27 -13.56 -6.27 5.35
CA PRO A 27 -13.07 -7.64 5.48
C PRO A 27 -12.87 -8.34 4.12
N GLU A 28 -13.73 -8.05 3.14
CA GLU A 28 -13.62 -8.59 1.79
C GLU A 28 -12.40 -8.05 1.04
N GLN A 29 -12.09 -6.77 1.20
CA GLN A 29 -10.91 -6.15 0.60
C GLN A 29 -9.62 -6.67 1.23
N GLU A 30 -9.62 -6.80 2.56
CA GLU A 30 -8.50 -7.38 3.33
C GLU A 30 -8.23 -8.82 2.90
N LYS A 31 -9.29 -9.64 2.77
CA LYS A 31 -9.17 -11.01 2.26
C LYS A 31 -8.68 -11.05 0.81
N ALA A 32 -9.21 -10.19 -0.06
CA ALA A 32 -8.79 -10.13 -1.46
C ALA A 32 -7.31 -9.73 -1.59
N PHE A 33 -6.81 -8.88 -0.70
CA PHE A 33 -5.40 -8.51 -0.64
C PHE A 33 -4.52 -9.70 -0.25
N THR A 34 -4.85 -10.41 0.83
CA THR A 34 -4.06 -11.56 1.30
C THR A 34 -4.12 -12.75 0.33
N ASP A 35 -5.27 -13.01 -0.30
CA ASP A 35 -5.41 -14.05 -1.33
C ASP A 35 -4.51 -13.77 -2.55
N LYS A 36 -4.48 -12.51 -3.02
CA LYS A 36 -3.62 -12.10 -4.14
C LYS A 36 -2.14 -12.22 -3.77
N TYR A 37 -1.77 -11.74 -2.59
CA TYR A 37 -0.39 -11.86 -2.11
C TYR A 37 0.04 -13.32 -2.05
N LYS A 38 -0.80 -14.18 -1.45
CA LYS A 38 -0.54 -15.61 -1.34
C LYS A 38 -0.36 -16.27 -2.72
N THR A 39 -1.26 -15.97 -3.64
CA THR A 39 -1.20 -16.50 -5.01
C THR A 39 0.09 -16.08 -5.72
N ALA A 40 0.47 -14.80 -5.60
CA ALA A 40 1.70 -14.29 -6.20
C ALA A 40 2.95 -14.92 -5.56
N PHE A 41 2.95 -15.07 -4.23
CA PHE A 41 4.05 -15.66 -3.48
C PHE A 41 4.26 -17.13 -3.85
N GLU A 42 3.21 -17.94 -3.77
CA GLU A 42 3.27 -19.38 -4.09
C GLU A 42 3.53 -19.62 -5.59
N GLY A 43 3.04 -18.72 -6.45
CA GLY A 43 3.24 -18.77 -7.89
C GLY A 43 4.58 -18.23 -8.40
N LYS A 44 5.45 -17.71 -7.52
CA LYS A 44 6.69 -16.99 -7.90
C LYS A 44 6.46 -15.82 -8.87
N ASP A 45 5.30 -15.17 -8.78
CA ASP A 45 4.98 -13.99 -9.58
C ASP A 45 5.63 -12.75 -8.94
N THR A 46 6.93 -12.58 -9.21
CA THR A 46 7.74 -11.50 -8.64
C THR A 46 7.21 -10.13 -9.04
N ALA A 47 6.70 -9.97 -10.28
CA ALA A 47 6.12 -8.71 -10.72
C ALA A 47 4.89 -8.32 -9.89
N ALA A 48 4.00 -9.27 -9.61
CA ALA A 48 2.87 -9.03 -8.72
C ALA A 48 3.33 -8.76 -7.28
N LEU A 49 4.29 -9.54 -6.75
CA LEU A 49 4.85 -9.35 -5.41
C LEU A 49 5.44 -7.96 -5.19
N GLU A 50 6.21 -7.45 -6.15
CA GLU A 50 6.80 -6.11 -6.10
C GLU A 50 5.74 -5.00 -6.05
N SER A 51 4.56 -5.23 -6.62
CA SER A 51 3.46 -4.27 -6.58
C SER A 51 2.85 -4.07 -5.19
N PHE A 52 3.09 -5.01 -4.27
CA PHE A 52 2.67 -4.89 -2.87
C PHE A 52 3.60 -3.97 -2.05
N LEU A 53 4.74 -3.55 -2.59
CA LEU A 53 5.64 -2.61 -1.92
C LEU A 53 5.12 -1.17 -2.08
N TYR A 54 4.99 -0.47 -0.97
CA TYR A 54 4.78 0.97 -0.99
C TYR A 54 6.11 1.68 -1.30
N THR A 55 6.19 2.34 -2.45
CA THR A 55 7.45 2.94 -2.96
C THR A 55 7.46 4.46 -2.99
N GLN A 56 6.34 5.11 -2.70
CA GLN A 56 6.23 6.56 -2.80
C GLN A 56 7.10 7.24 -1.74
N GLY A 57 8.09 8.00 -2.21
CA GLY A 57 9.05 8.70 -1.34
C GLY A 57 10.14 7.81 -0.75
N ALA A 58 10.21 6.52 -1.12
CA ALA A 58 11.22 5.60 -0.64
C ALA A 58 12.56 5.77 -1.39
N ASP A 59 13.67 5.47 -0.70
CA ASP A 59 15.00 5.41 -1.32
C ASP A 59 15.05 4.24 -2.33
N PRO A 60 15.47 4.48 -3.60
CA PRO A 60 15.50 3.44 -4.62
C PRO A 60 16.38 2.23 -4.30
N ALA A 61 17.48 2.42 -3.56
CA ALA A 61 18.36 1.33 -3.15
C ALA A 61 17.68 0.43 -2.10
N ILE A 62 16.91 1.03 -1.19
CA ILE A 62 16.11 0.29 -0.21
C ILE A 62 14.99 -0.49 -0.92
N VAL A 63 14.30 0.12 -1.88
CA VAL A 63 13.30 -0.59 -2.69
C VAL A 63 13.93 -1.78 -3.41
N GLY A 64 15.09 -1.60 -4.04
CA GLY A 64 15.82 -2.68 -4.72
C GLY A 64 16.17 -3.85 -3.79
N PHE A 65 16.59 -3.55 -2.55
CA PHE A 65 16.87 -4.58 -1.54
C PHE A 65 15.63 -5.40 -1.18
N TYR A 66 14.48 -4.76 -0.95
CA TYR A 66 13.24 -5.48 -0.63
C TYR A 66 12.74 -6.35 -1.78
N LYS A 67 12.85 -5.87 -3.03
CA LYS A 67 12.51 -6.68 -4.22
C LYS A 67 13.35 -7.96 -4.31
N MET A 68 14.65 -7.85 -4.03
CA MET A 68 15.55 -9.00 -4.03
C MET A 68 15.19 -10.00 -2.92
N MET A 69 14.96 -9.53 -1.70
CA MET A 69 14.54 -10.39 -0.58
C MET A 69 13.22 -11.09 -0.86
N GLN A 70 12.20 -10.34 -1.32
CA GLN A 70 10.87 -10.87 -1.60
C GLN A 70 10.88 -11.93 -2.71
N SER A 71 11.75 -11.77 -3.72
CA SER A 71 11.90 -12.72 -4.82
C SER A 71 12.67 -13.98 -4.42
N ALA A 72 13.65 -13.86 -3.53
CA ALA A 72 14.50 -14.97 -3.10
C ALA A 72 13.74 -16.05 -2.30
N GLU A 73 12.72 -15.63 -1.55
CA GLU A 73 11.92 -16.52 -0.69
C GLU A 73 10.60 -16.98 -1.35
N ALA A 74 10.29 -16.46 -2.54
CA ALA A 74 9.03 -16.77 -3.23
C ALA A 74 8.94 -18.24 -3.69
N GLY A 75 7.75 -18.80 -3.61
CA GLY A 75 7.39 -20.13 -4.10
C GLY A 75 7.19 -21.19 -3.03
N GLU A 76 7.51 -20.89 -1.77
CA GLU A 76 7.12 -21.72 -0.64
C GLU A 76 5.62 -21.59 -0.35
N LYS A 77 5.03 -22.62 0.27
CA LYS A 77 3.61 -22.61 0.60
C LYS A 77 3.33 -21.78 1.85
N ILE A 78 2.36 -20.88 1.78
CA ILE A 78 1.93 -20.07 2.92
C ILE A 78 0.88 -20.85 3.72
N SER A 79 1.26 -21.32 4.89
CA SER A 79 0.36 -22.02 5.83
C SER A 79 -0.73 -21.12 6.39
N SER A 80 -0.40 -19.85 6.70
CA SER A 80 -1.35 -18.83 7.15
C SER A 80 -0.84 -17.42 6.82
N ILE A 81 -1.75 -16.50 6.51
CA ILE A 81 -1.48 -15.08 6.29
C ILE A 81 -2.70 -14.26 6.71
N GLU A 82 -2.46 -13.23 7.51
CA GLU A 82 -3.49 -12.33 8.03
C GLU A 82 -2.97 -10.89 8.03
N LEU A 83 -3.86 -9.91 7.85
CA LEU A 83 -3.51 -8.51 8.06
C LEU A 83 -3.57 -8.19 9.56
N VAL A 84 -2.47 -7.66 10.08
CA VAL A 84 -2.42 -7.20 11.46
C VAL A 84 -3.16 -5.87 11.57
N LYS A 85 -4.15 -5.79 12.46
CA LYS A 85 -4.74 -4.50 12.84
C LYS A 85 -3.66 -3.64 13.48
N PHE A 86 -3.34 -2.51 12.86
CA PHE A 86 -2.63 -1.44 13.53
C PHE A 86 -3.56 -0.86 14.61
N ALA A 87 -3.13 -0.95 15.86
CA ALA A 87 -3.83 -0.44 17.04
C ALA A 87 -3.73 1.08 17.14
#